data_AF-A0A563DAY3-F1
#
_entry.id   AF-A0A563DAY3-F1
#
_cell.length_a   1.000
_cell.length_b   1.000
_cell.length_c   1.000
_cell.angle_alpha   90.00
_cell.angle_beta   90.00
_cell.angle_gamma   90.00
#
_symmetry.space_group_name_H-M   'P 1'
#
loop_
_entity.id
_entity.type
_entity.pdbx_description
1 polymer ?
#
loop_
_entity_poly.entity_id
_entity_poly.type
_entity_poly.pdbx_seq_one_letter_code
_entity_poly.pdbx_strand_id
1 'polypeptide(L)'
;MLDVFITSRVRRKIVVVYAKYPDFRTHVRGLAKLIKEDPGNIQRELRRLEKVGFLHAEKQGNTRIYSTNKQFPIFKELQSIVIKSQQHANSNRPKRTTSEISR
;
A
#
# COMPACT_ATOMS: atom_id res chain seq x y z
N MET A 1 12.75 1.41 -5.20
CA MET A 1 12.53 0.24 -6.09
C MET A 1 11.13 0.19 -6.70
N LEU A 2 10.02 0.14 -5.93
CA LEU A 2 8.67 0.10 -6.52
C LEU A 2 8.31 1.32 -7.40
N ASP A 3 8.98 2.44 -7.17
CA ASP A 3 8.92 3.68 -7.97
C ASP A 3 9.39 3.52 -9.42
N VAL A 4 10.26 2.54 -9.70
CA VAL A 4 10.71 2.23 -11.06
C VAL A 4 9.55 1.70 -11.93
N PHE A 5 8.66 0.91 -11.35
CA PHE A 5 7.56 0.26 -12.08
C PHE A 5 6.21 0.95 -11.89
N ILE A 6 5.99 1.58 -10.73
CA ILE A 6 4.73 2.24 -10.38
C ILE A 6 5.03 3.71 -10.15
N THR A 7 4.78 4.56 -11.13
CA THR A 7 5.12 6.00 -11.08
C THR A 7 4.30 6.79 -10.03
N SER A 8 3.03 6.42 -9.84
CA SER A 8 2.14 7.07 -8.86
C SER A 8 2.55 6.75 -7.42
N ARG A 9 2.96 7.78 -6.65
CA ARG A 9 3.32 7.66 -5.22
C ARG A 9 2.18 7.08 -4.38
N VAL A 10 0.96 7.57 -4.61
CA VAL A 10 -0.24 7.12 -3.88
C VAL A 10 -0.52 5.66 -4.17
N ARG A 11 -0.45 5.25 -5.45
CA ARG A 11 -0.65 3.85 -5.83
C ARG A 11 0.38 2.93 -5.17
N ARG A 12 1.66 3.33 -5.12
CA ARG A 12 2.69 2.55 -4.42
C ARG A 12 2.32 2.30 -2.96
N LYS A 13 1.91 3.34 -2.24
CA LYS A 13 1.51 3.22 -0.82
C LYS A 13 0.32 2.28 -0.66
N ILE A 14 -0.70 2.40 -1.52
CA ILE A 14 -1.88 1.54 -1.49
C ILE A 14 -1.50 0.08 -1.76
N VAL A 15 -0.72 -0.19 -2.81
CA VAL A 15 -0.26 -1.54 -3.16
C VAL A 15 0.54 -2.16 -2.01
N VAL A 16 1.42 -1.39 -1.37
CA VAL A 16 2.18 -1.89 -0.20
C VAL A 16 1.25 -2.33 0.92
N VAL A 17 0.23 -1.53 1.28
CA VAL A 17 -0.71 -1.87 2.35
C VAL A 17 -1.47 -3.15 2.02
N TYR A 18 -2.13 -3.20 0.87
CA TYR A 18 -3.03 -4.30 0.50
C TYR A 18 -2.30 -5.59 0.11
N ALA A 19 -1.07 -5.50 -0.42
CA ALA A 19 -0.26 -6.69 -0.70
C ALA A 19 0.38 -7.26 0.59
N LYS A 20 0.81 -6.39 1.52
CA LYS A 20 1.43 -6.83 2.78
C LYS A 20 0.39 -7.37 3.77
N TYR A 21 -0.78 -6.75 3.82
CA TYR A 21 -1.86 -7.09 4.74
C TYR A 21 -3.12 -7.48 3.93
N PRO A 22 -3.18 -8.70 3.37
CA PRO A 22 -4.27 -9.09 2.48
C PRO A 22 -5.65 -9.18 3.15
N ASP A 23 -5.69 -9.24 4.48
CA ASP A 23 -6.93 -9.19 5.26
C ASP A 23 -7.34 -7.77 5.65
N PHE A 24 -6.55 -6.77 5.29
CA PHE A 24 -6.85 -5.37 5.57
C PHE A 24 -8.07 -4.91 4.77
N ARG A 25 -9.01 -4.27 5.46
CA ARG A 25 -10.23 -3.69 4.87
C ARG A 25 -10.46 -2.31 5.46
N THR A 26 -10.71 -1.33 4.61
CA THR A 26 -11.01 0.02 5.08
C THR A 26 -11.73 0.85 4.02
N HIS A 27 -12.27 1.98 4.43
CA HIS A 27 -12.80 2.99 3.53
C HIS A 27 -11.74 4.03 3.15
N VAL A 28 -12.04 4.85 2.14
CA VAL A 28 -11.13 5.88 1.59
C VAL A 28 -10.52 6.77 2.68
N ARG A 29 -11.33 7.31 3.61
CA ARG A 29 -10.85 8.21 4.67
C ARG A 29 -9.96 7.50 5.69
N GLY A 30 -10.27 6.24 6.03
CA GLY A 30 -9.44 5.42 6.89
C GLY A 30 -8.06 5.19 6.28
N LEU A 31 -8.02 4.83 4.99
CA LEU A 31 -6.76 4.69 4.27
C LEU A 31 -6.00 6.02 4.17
N ALA A 32 -6.70 7.13 3.90
CA ALA A 32 -6.10 8.47 3.82
C ALA A 32 -5.35 8.86 5.10
N LYS A 33 -5.96 8.62 6.25
CA LYS A 33 -5.29 8.82 7.54
C LYS A 33 -4.08 7.91 7.71
N LEU A 34 -4.21 6.63 7.34
CA LEU A 34 -3.15 5.63 7.49
C LEU A 34 -1.90 5.96 6.67
N ILE A 35 -2.07 6.30 5.38
CA ILE A 35 -0.94 6.50 4.45
C ILE A 35 -0.55 7.98 4.26
N LYS A 36 -1.25 8.89 4.96
CA LYS A 36 -1.04 10.35 4.95
C LYS A 36 -1.04 10.91 3.52
N GLU A 37 -2.13 10.69 2.80
CA GLU A 37 -2.35 11.18 1.44
C GLU A 37 -3.77 11.76 1.31
N ASP A 38 -3.98 12.60 0.29
CA ASP A 38 -5.28 13.21 0.00
C ASP A 38 -6.36 12.15 -0.31
N PRO A 39 -7.56 12.24 0.29
CA PRO A 39 -8.66 11.32 0.05
C PRO A 39 -9.09 11.22 -1.42
N GLY A 40 -9.08 12.32 -2.18
CA GLY A 40 -9.47 12.33 -3.59
C GLY A 40 -8.49 11.55 -4.47
N ASN A 41 -7.20 11.75 -4.23
CA ASN A 41 -6.14 10.99 -4.89
C ASN A 41 -6.21 9.50 -4.55
N ILE A 42 -6.44 9.15 -3.28
CA ILE A 42 -6.65 7.75 -2.86
C ILE A 42 -7.87 7.16 -3.55
N GLN A 43 -9.01 7.86 -3.54
CA GLN A 43 -10.23 7.38 -4.16
C GLN A 43 -10.02 7.07 -5.64
N ARG A 44 -9.29 7.95 -6.36
CA ARG A 44 -8.96 7.74 -7.77
C ARG A 44 -8.10 6.49 -7.98
N GLU A 45 -7.09 6.27 -7.16
CA GLU A 45 -6.23 5.07 -7.30
C GLU A 45 -6.94 3.79 -6.85
N LEU A 46 -7.75 3.83 -5.79
CA LEU A 46 -8.56 2.68 -5.35
C LEU A 46 -9.52 2.23 -6.45
N ARG A 47 -10.23 3.15 -7.10
CA ARG A 47 -11.10 2.81 -8.24
C ARG A 47 -10.35 2.19 -9.41
N ARG A 48 -9.12 2.63 -9.68
CA ARG A 48 -8.29 2.02 -10.74
C ARG A 48 -7.89 0.60 -10.38
N LEU A 49 -7.49 0.38 -9.13
CA LEU A 49 -7.09 -0.94 -8.63
C LEU A 49 -8.28 -1.91 -8.52
N GLU A 50 -9.47 -1.40 -8.20
CA GLU A 50 -10.74 -2.13 -8.29
C GLU A 50 -11.06 -2.51 -9.73
N LYS A 51 -10.97 -1.57 -10.67
CA LYS A 51 -11.27 -1.81 -12.09
C LYS A 51 -10.41 -2.92 -12.71
N VAL A 52 -9.14 -3.02 -12.32
CA VAL A 52 -8.23 -4.08 -12.81
C VAL A 52 -8.35 -5.38 -12.00
N GLY A 53 -9.19 -5.42 -10.96
CA GLY A 53 -9.46 -6.62 -10.17
C GLY A 53 -8.44 -6.91 -9.07
N PHE A 54 -7.53 -5.98 -8.75
CA PHE A 54 -6.59 -6.14 -7.63
C PHE A 54 -7.29 -5.94 -6.28
N LEU A 55 -8.28 -5.03 -6.23
CA LEU A 55 -9.11 -4.79 -5.05
C LEU A 55 -10.56 -5.16 -5.33
N HIS A 56 -11.25 -5.61 -4.29
CA HIS A 56 -12.71 -5.64 -4.24
C HIS A 56 -13.22 -4.39 -3.53
N ALA A 57 -14.41 -3.95 -3.92
CA ALA A 57 -15.11 -2.87 -3.24
C ALA A 57 -16.53 -3.30 -2.87
N GLU A 58 -16.87 -3.19 -1.60
CA GLU A 58 -18.19 -3.50 -1.07
C GLU A 58 -18.84 -2.23 -0.53
N LYS A 59 -20.15 -2.06 -0.76
CA LYS A 59 -20.90 -0.95 -0.19
C LYS A 59 -21.41 -1.35 1.19
N GLN A 60 -20.94 -0.66 2.22
CA GLN A 60 -21.42 -0.79 3.59
C GLN A 60 -22.12 0.51 4.00
N GLY A 61 -23.45 0.50 3.96
CA GLY A 61 -24.27 1.72 4.12
C GLY A 61 -23.96 2.75 3.03
N ASN A 62 -23.53 3.96 3.44
CA ASN A 62 -23.16 5.04 2.51
C ASN A 62 -21.66 5.07 2.17
N THR A 63 -20.88 4.07 2.59
CA THR A 63 -19.43 4.04 2.43
C THR A 63 -18.99 2.82 1.60
N ARG A 64 -17.94 3.00 0.79
CA ARG A 64 -17.25 1.89 0.10
C ARG A 64 -16.08 1.40 0.95
N ILE A 65 -16.07 0.10 1.23
CA ILE A 65 -14.98 -0.62 1.87
C ILE A 65 -14.17 -1.33 0.79
N TYR A 66 -12.85 -1.16 0.81
CA TYR A 66 -11.94 -1.80 -0.13
C TYR A 66 -11.12 -2.89 0.57
N SER A 67 -10.99 -4.04 -0.08
CA SER A 67 -10.25 -5.22 0.38
C SER A 67 -9.42 -5.83 -0.76
N THR A 68 -8.39 -6.60 -0.43
CA THR A 68 -7.54 -7.25 -1.45
C THR A 68 -8.27 -8.41 -2.11
N ASN A 69 -8.20 -8.49 -3.45
CA ASN A 69 -8.58 -9.70 -4.16
C ASN A 69 -7.43 -10.72 -4.12
N LYS A 70 -7.51 -11.69 -3.21
CA LYS A 70 -6.48 -12.75 -3.07
C LYS A 70 -6.41 -13.69 -4.27
N GLN A 71 -7.43 -13.72 -5.13
CA GLN A 71 -7.48 -14.51 -6.36
C GLN A 71 -6.94 -13.76 -7.59
N PHE A 72 -6.42 -12.54 -7.40
CA PHE A 72 -5.82 -11.78 -8.49
C PHE A 72 -4.63 -12.55 -9.10
N PRO A 73 -4.53 -12.71 -10.44
CA PRO A 73 -3.61 -13.66 -11.07
C PRO A 73 -2.13 -13.54 -10.69
N ILE A 74 -1.66 -12.35 -10.34
CA ILE A 74 -0.26 -12.08 -9.96
C ILE A 74 -0.12 -11.63 -8.50
N PHE A 75 -1.09 -11.96 -7.65
CA PHE A 75 -1.13 -11.47 -6.28
C PHE A 75 0.12 -11.87 -5.48
N LYS A 76 0.54 -13.13 -5.59
CA LYS A 76 1.66 -13.69 -4.82
C LYS A 76 3.01 -13.10 -5.25
N GLU A 77 3.18 -12.89 -6.55
CA GLU A 77 4.33 -12.24 -7.17
C GLU A 77 4.41 -10.78 -6.71
N LEU A 78 3.30 -10.04 -6.80
CA LEU A 78 3.22 -8.66 -6.35
C LEU A 78 3.52 -8.53 -4.85
N GLN A 79 2.96 -9.42 -4.03
CA GLN A 79 3.24 -9.49 -2.59
C GLN A 79 4.73 -9.74 -2.33
N SER A 80 5.35 -10.67 -3.06
CA SER A 80 6.77 -10.99 -2.94
C SER A 80 7.66 -9.81 -3.34
N ILE A 81 7.33 -9.11 -4.43
CA ILE A 81 8.03 -7.90 -4.89
C ILE A 81 7.94 -6.79 -3.84
N VAL A 82 6.74 -6.57 -3.26
CA VAL A 82 6.52 -5.58 -2.21
C VAL A 82 7.39 -5.88 -0.98
N ILE A 83 7.40 -7.12 -0.50
CA ILE A 83 8.18 -7.53 0.68
C ILE A 83 9.68 -7.31 0.43
N LYS A 84 10.21 -7.80 -0.71
CA LYS A 84 11.61 -7.63 -1.08
C LYS A 84 11.99 -6.15 -1.22
N SER A 85 11.13 -5.33 -1.84
CA SER A 85 11.39 -3.89 -1.96
C SER A 85 11.47 -3.18 -0.61
N GLN A 86 10.72 -3.62 0.40
CA GLN A 86 10.78 -3.02 1.74
C GLN A 86 12.06 -3.45 2.49
N GLN A 87 12.51 -4.70 2.31
CA GLN A 87 13.76 -5.19 2.89
C GLN A 87 14.99 -4.45 2.33
N HIS A 88 15.02 -4.20 1.01
CA HIS A 88 16.08 -3.38 0.39
C HIS A 88 16.05 -1.93 0.88
N ALA A 89 14.87 -1.34 1.08
CA ALA A 89 14.77 0.01 1.63
C ALA A 89 15.29 0.10 3.09
N ASN A 90 15.11 -0.95 3.88
CA ASN A 90 15.56 -1.00 5.27
C ASN A 90 17.08 -1.26 5.41
N SER A 91 17.68 -2.04 4.51
CA SER A 91 19.13 -2.32 4.51
C SER A 91 19.97 -1.10 4.12
N ASN A 92 19.42 -0.19 3.31
CA ASN A 92 20.09 1.07 2.95
C ASN A 92 19.92 2.20 3.98
N ARG A 93 19.24 1.97 5.12
CA ARG A 93 19.14 2.98 6.17
C ARG A 93 20.39 2.88 7.05
N PRO A 94 21.19 3.94 7.22
CA PRO A 94 22.33 3.89 8.13
C PRO A 94 21.83 3.51 9.52
N LYS A 95 22.43 2.47 10.13
CA LYS A 95 22.19 2.14 11.54
C LYS A 95 22.56 3.39 12.33
N ARG A 96 21.58 4.04 12.98
CA ARG A 96 21.86 5.08 13.97
C ARG A 96 22.72 4.44 15.07
N THR A 97 24.01 4.71 15.06
CA THR A 97 24.91 4.39 16.16
C THR A 97 24.62 5.38 17.28
N THR A 98 23.97 4.90 18.33
CA THR A 98 23.82 5.62 19.60
C THR A 98 25.19 5.64 20.28
N SER A 99 26.09 6.55 19.88
CA SER A 99 27.41 6.70 20.51
C SER A 99 27.88 8.15 20.67
N GLU A 100 26.98 9.15 20.55
CA GLU A 100 27.33 10.57 20.74
C GLU A 100 26.45 11.29 21.77
N ILE A 101 26.15 10.64 22.89
CA ILE A 101 25.63 11.32 24.09
C ILE A 101 26.48 10.87 25.28
N SER A 102 27.76 11.22 25.26
CA SER A 102 28.67 11.12 26.40
C SER A 102 29.89 12.01 26.13
N ARG A 103 29.69 13.32 26.06
CA ARG A 103 30.70 14.36 26.34
C ARG A 103 29.98 15.58 26.88
#